data_AF-A0A8B8G8X5-F1
#
_entry.id   AF-A0A8B8G8X5-F1
#
_cell.length_a   1.000
_cell.length_b   1.000
_cell.length_c   1.000
_cell.angle_alpha   90.00
_cell.angle_beta   90.00
_cell.angle_gamma   90.00
#
_symmetry.space_group_name_H-M   'P 1'
#
loop_
_entity.id
_entity.type
_entity.pdbx_description
1 polymer ?
#
loop_
_entity_poly.entity_id
_entity_poly.type
_entity_poly.pdbx_seq_one_letter_code
_entity_poly.pdbx_strand_id
1 'polypeptide(L)'
;LTDALTSMDQCNEILYPNIKKILHIIACLPVSVASAERSFSTIRRLKTWLRSNMGEERLVGLALLNIHRHRTVEVDEVIDLFAGCKKRNFDFVI
;
A
#
# COMPACT_ATOMS: atom_id res chain seq x y z
N LEU A 1 -0.12 -12.30 -18.32
CA LEU A 1 0.98 -11.70 -17.54
C LEU A 1 2.33 -12.08 -18.13
N THR A 2 2.60 -13.37 -18.25
CA THR A 2 3.71 -13.93 -19.03
C THR A 2 3.80 -13.31 -20.41
N ASP A 3 2.68 -13.25 -21.14
CA ASP A 3 2.67 -12.83 -22.55
C ASP A 3 3.01 -11.33 -22.73
N ALA A 4 2.59 -10.47 -21.80
CA ALA A 4 2.90 -9.04 -21.84
C ALA A 4 4.35 -8.75 -21.41
N LEU A 5 4.86 -9.49 -20.42
CA LEU A 5 6.26 -9.40 -19.98
C LEU A 5 7.22 -9.96 -21.04
N THR A 6 6.88 -11.08 -21.68
CA THR A 6 7.67 -11.64 -22.79
C THR A 6 7.63 -10.73 -24.02
N SER A 7 6.47 -10.13 -24.32
CA SER A 7 6.35 -9.15 -25.42
C SER A 7 7.15 -7.87 -25.15
N MET A 8 7.31 -7.48 -23.88
CA MET A 8 8.13 -6.33 -23.49
C MET A 8 9.63 -6.62 -23.64
N ASP A 9 10.07 -7.84 -23.33
CA ASP A 9 11.47 -8.29 -23.48
C ASP A 9 11.86 -8.46 -24.96
N GLN A 10 10.90 -8.86 -25.80
CA GLN A 10 11.07 -8.98 -27.25
C GLN A 10 10.95 -7.64 -28.00
N CYS A 11 10.46 -6.57 -27.36
CA CYS A 11 10.27 -5.27 -27.99
C CYS A 11 11.57 -4.45 -27.95
N ASN A 12 12.20 -4.27 -29.12
CA ASN A 12 13.42 -3.48 -29.25
C ASN A 12 13.15 -1.99 -29.01
N GLU A 13 13.70 -1.47 -27.91
CA GLU A 13 13.51 -0.08 -27.43
C GLU A 13 13.93 0.99 -28.45
N ILE A 14 14.86 0.63 -29.32
CA ILE A 14 15.43 1.53 -30.34
C ILE A 14 14.44 1.72 -31.51
N LEU A 15 13.66 0.69 -31.86
CA LEU A 15 12.75 0.72 -33.00
C LEU A 15 11.36 1.25 -32.63
N TYR A 16 10.88 0.96 -31.42
CA TYR A 16 9.52 1.30 -30.98
C TYR A 16 9.45 1.84 -29.54
N PRO A 17 10.05 3.01 -29.25
CA PRO A 17 10.11 3.57 -27.91
C PRO A 17 8.72 3.87 -27.32
N ASN A 18 7.76 4.27 -28.16
CA ASN A 18 6.39 4.57 -27.72
C ASN A 18 5.59 3.30 -27.39
N ILE A 19 5.79 2.22 -28.14
CA ILE A 19 5.10 0.94 -27.91
C ILE A 19 5.62 0.30 -26.61
N LYS A 20 6.94 0.35 -26.37
CA LYS A 20 7.54 -0.11 -25.11
C LYS A 20 7.01 0.66 -23.90
N LYS A 21 6.87 1.99 -24.01
CA LYS A 21 6.26 2.82 -22.95
C LYS A 21 4.80 2.46 -22.69
N ILE A 22 4.00 2.26 -23.74
CA ILE A 22 2.59 1.86 -23.60
C ILE A 22 2.48 0.46 -22.97
N LEU A 23 3.31 -0.50 -23.38
CA LEU A 23 3.38 -1.83 -22.77
C LEU A 23 3.78 -1.75 -21.29
N HIS A 24 4.73 -0.89 -20.94
CA HIS A 24 5.14 -0.67 -19.55
C HIS A 24 4.02 -0.02 -18.72
N ILE A 25 3.30 0.94 -19.30
CA ILE A 25 2.12 1.54 -18.68
C ILE A 25 1.02 0.50 -18.51
N ILE A 26 0.76 -0.37 -19.49
CA ILE A 26 -0.27 -1.42 -19.41
C ILE A 26 0.13 -2.53 -18.41
N ALA A 27 1.43 -2.84 -18.30
CA ALA A 27 1.95 -3.78 -17.33
C ALA A 27 1.93 -3.23 -15.88
N CYS A 28 2.08 -1.91 -15.72
CA CYS A 28 2.09 -1.22 -14.43
C CYS A 28 0.70 -0.72 -14.00
N LEU A 29 -0.16 -0.34 -14.96
CA LEU A 29 -1.59 -0.19 -14.76
C LEU A 29 -2.09 -1.57 -14.32
N PRO A 30 -2.97 -1.64 -13.31
CA PRO A 30 -3.17 -2.86 -12.56
C PRO A 30 -3.91 -3.89 -13.40
N VAL A 31 -3.16 -4.75 -14.10
CA VAL A 31 -3.57 -6.14 -14.32
C VAL A 31 -3.53 -6.93 -13.02
N SER A 32 -3.13 -6.30 -11.92
CA SER A 32 -3.39 -6.76 -10.56
C SER A 32 -4.64 -6.10 -9.99
N VAL A 33 -5.78 -6.15 -10.71
CA VAL A 33 -7.09 -6.06 -10.04
C VAL A 33 -7.06 -6.92 -8.78
N ALA A 34 -6.50 -8.13 -8.86
CA ALA A 34 -6.28 -8.99 -7.70
C ALA A 34 -5.45 -8.35 -6.56
N SER A 35 -4.41 -7.55 -6.83
CA SER A 35 -3.63 -6.90 -5.75
C SER A 35 -4.33 -5.67 -5.19
N ALA A 36 -4.95 -4.85 -6.05
CA ALA A 36 -5.76 -3.72 -5.61
C ALA A 36 -7.00 -4.20 -4.83
N GLU A 37 -7.74 -5.17 -5.36
CA GLU A 37 -8.87 -5.86 -4.72
C GLU A 37 -8.44 -6.56 -3.44
N ARG A 38 -7.26 -7.19 -3.40
CA ARG A 38 -6.71 -7.77 -2.15
C ARG A 38 -6.46 -6.67 -1.12
N SER A 39 -5.87 -5.53 -1.50
CA SER A 39 -5.66 -4.39 -0.61
C SER A 39 -6.97 -3.74 -0.16
N PHE A 40 -7.96 -3.58 -1.04
CA PHE A 40 -9.28 -3.07 -0.67
C PHE A 40 -10.06 -4.05 0.21
N SER A 41 -9.94 -5.35 -0.06
CA SER A 41 -10.55 -6.42 0.73
C SER A 41 -9.92 -6.49 2.13
N THR A 42 -8.59 -6.38 2.24
CA THR A 42 -7.91 -6.34 3.54
C THR A 42 -8.32 -5.11 4.34
N ILE A 43 -8.34 -3.92 3.73
CA ILE A 43 -8.81 -2.69 4.38
C ILE A 43 -10.27 -2.81 4.81
N ARG A 44 -11.14 -3.36 3.95
CA ARG A 44 -12.56 -3.55 4.28
C ARG A 44 -12.73 -4.51 5.46
N ARG A 45 -11.99 -5.63 5.48
CA ARG A 45 -11.94 -6.54 6.63
C ARG A 45 -11.42 -5.85 7.88
N LEU A 46 -10.39 -5.03 7.77
CA LEU A 46 -9.79 -4.28 8.88
C LEU A 46 -10.81 -3.29 9.47
N LYS A 47 -11.51 -2.54 8.61
CA LYS A 47 -12.60 -1.62 9.00
C LYS A 47 -13.77 -2.35 9.66
N THR A 48 -14.17 -3.51 9.12
CA THR A 48 -15.24 -4.34 9.71
C THR A 48 -14.83 -4.95 11.05
N TRP A 49 -13.59 -5.44 11.17
CA TRP A 49 -13.06 -6.06 12.39
C TRP A 49 -13.00 -5.06 13.56
N LEU A 50 -12.63 -3.81 13.28
CA LEU A 50 -12.60 -2.75 14.29
C LEU A 50 -13.99 -2.16 14.63
N ARG A 51 -15.07 -2.51 13.88
CA ARG A 51 -16.45 -1.99 14.07
C ARG A 51 -16.54 -0.47 14.35
N SER A 52 -15.60 0.33 13.83
CA SER A 52 -15.33 1.65 14.38
C SER A 52 -15.70 2.81 13.43
N ASN A 53 -16.30 3.86 14.01
CA ASN A 53 -16.33 5.23 13.47
C ASN A 53 -14.93 5.87 13.59
N MET A 54 -13.92 5.21 13.02
CA MET A 54 -12.51 5.61 13.15
C MET A 54 -12.15 6.62 12.06
N GLY A 55 -11.39 7.65 12.44
CA GLY A 55 -10.89 8.64 11.49
C GLY A 55 -9.97 8.02 10.44
N GLU A 56 -10.03 8.58 9.23
CA GLU A 56 -9.32 8.07 8.05
C GLU A 56 -7.80 7.95 8.28
N GLU A 57 -7.18 8.88 9.02
CA GLU A 57 -5.74 8.80 9.32
C GLU A 57 -5.35 7.52 10.05
N ARG A 58 -6.11 7.13 11.08
CA ARG A 58 -5.82 5.92 11.86
C ARG A 58 -6.08 4.66 11.03
N LEU A 59 -7.10 4.68 10.15
CA LEU A 59 -7.38 3.58 9.24
C LEU A 59 -6.25 3.38 8.23
N VAL A 60 -5.76 4.46 7.63
CA VAL A 60 -4.65 4.44 6.67
C VAL A 60 -3.37 3.95 7.34
N GLY A 61 -3.05 4.42 8.55
CA GLY A 61 -1.89 3.95 9.30
C GLY A 61 -1.93 2.44 9.57
N LEU A 62 -3.09 1.92 10.00
CA LEU A 62 -3.26 0.48 10.25
C LEU A 62 -3.24 -0.35 8.96
N ALA A 63 -3.80 0.17 7.86
CA ALA A 63 -3.73 -0.47 6.56
C ALA A 63 -2.28 -0.59 6.07
N LEU A 64 -1.49 0.47 6.23
CA LEU A 64 -0.07 0.49 5.87
C LEU A 64 0.73 -0.54 6.67
N LEU A 65 0.51 -0.60 7.99
CA LEU A 65 1.11 -1.63 8.86
C LEU A 65 0.71 -3.05 8.44
N ASN A 66 -0.53 -3.25 8.01
CA ASN A 66 -1.02 -4.56 7.57
C ASN A 66 -0.38 -5.00 6.24
N ILE A 67 -0.25 -4.08 5.28
CA ILE A 67 0.38 -4.33 3.96
C ILE A 67 1.88 -4.57 4.13
N HIS A 68 2.55 -3.78 4.97
CA HIS A 68 3.99 -3.86 5.23
C HIS A 68 4.33 -4.72 6.46
N ARG A 69 3.56 -5.78 6.72
CA ARG A 69 3.77 -6.66 7.89
C ARG A 69 5.15 -7.33 7.94
N HIS A 70 5.85 -7.39 6.82
CA HIS A 70 7.21 -7.92 6.72
C HIS A 70 8.29 -6.96 7.24
N ARG A 71 7.96 -5.67 7.41
CA ARG A 71 8.85 -4.69 8.03
C ARG A 71 8.67 -4.78 9.54
N THR A 72 9.73 -5.08 10.26
CA THR A 72 9.73 -5.03 11.73
C THR A 72 9.66 -3.56 12.15
N VAL A 73 8.78 -3.27 13.11
CA VAL A 73 8.68 -1.95 13.73
C VAL A 73 9.37 -2.07 15.08
N GLU A 74 10.51 -1.40 15.24
CA GLU A 74 11.24 -1.36 16.50
C GLU A 74 10.45 -0.53 17.51
N VAL A 75 10.06 -1.15 18.63
CA VAL A 75 9.16 -0.53 19.61
C VAL A 75 9.84 0.67 20.28
N ASP A 76 11.14 0.57 20.54
CA ASP A 76 11.91 1.65 21.18
C ASP A 76 11.95 2.92 20.32
N GLU A 77 12.13 2.77 19.00
CA GLU A 77 12.09 3.90 18.06
C GLU A 77 10.71 4.58 18.03
N VAL A 78 9.63 3.78 18.10
CA VAL A 78 8.26 4.32 18.16
C VAL A 78 8.03 5.07 19.48
N ILE A 79 8.55 4.56 20.60
CA ILE A 79 8.44 5.21 21.92
C ILE A 79 9.19 6.54 21.91
N ASP A 80 10.42 6.57 21.39
CA ASP A 80 11.23 7.80 21.31
C ASP A 80 10.57 8.85 20.40
N LEU A 81 10.06 8.42 19.24
CA LEU A 81 9.33 9.27 18.31
C LEU A 81 8.06 9.83 18.95
N PHE A 82 7.31 8.99 19.69
CA PHE A 82 6.11 9.40 20.41
C PHE A 82 6.43 10.35 21.58
N ALA A 83 7.51 10.09 22.32
CA ALA A 83 7.98 10.95 23.41
C ALA A 83 8.40 12.34 22.93
N GLY A 84 8.94 12.44 21.71
CA GLY A 84 9.29 13.68 21.02
C GLY A 84 8.09 14.48 20.50
N CYS A 85 6.92 13.86 20.34
CA CYS A 85 5.70 14.54 19.91
C CYS A 85 5.10 15.39 21.04
N LYS A 86 4.92 16.71 20.79
CA LYS A 86 4.44 17.70 21.78
C LYS A 86 2.99 17.50 22.25
N LYS A 87 2.20 16.63 21.61
CA LYS A 87 0.78 16.38 21.92
C LYS A 87 0.64 15.10 22.75
N ARG A 88 0.83 15.22 24.07
CA ARG A 88 0.79 14.09 25.03
C ARG A 88 -0.59 13.85 25.66
N ASN A 89 -1.56 14.73 25.39
CA ASN A 89 -2.88 14.66 26.01
C ASN A 89 -3.83 13.92 25.08
N PHE A 90 -3.94 12.61 25.24
CA PHE A 90 -5.13 11.89 24.78
C PHE A 90 -6.22 12.10 25.83
N ASP A 91 -7.21 12.92 25.48
CA ASP A 91 -8.44 13.02 26.26
C ASP A 91 -9.18 11.69 26.06
N PHE A 92 -9.01 10.78 27.02
CA PHE A 92 -9.82 9.57 27.07
C PHE A 92 -11.20 9.96 27.59
N VAL A 93 -12.05 10.44 26.68
CA VAL A 93 -13.50 10.48 26.93
C VAL A 93 -13.97 9.02 26.90
N ILE A 94 -14.06 8.44 28.09
CA ILE A 94 -14.79 7.19 28.36
C ILE A 94 -16.27 7.53 28.51
#